data_AF-R1DWP5-F1
#
_entry.id   AF-R1DWP5-F1
#
_cell.length_a   1.000
_cell.length_b   1.000
_cell.length_c   1.000
_cell.angle_alpha   90.00
_cell.angle_beta   90.00
_cell.angle_gamma   90.00
#
_symmetry.space_group_name_H-M   'P 1'
#
loop_
_entity.id
_entity.type
_entity.pdbx_description
1 polymer ?
#
loop_
_entity_poly.entity_id
_entity_poly.type
_entity_poly.pdbx_seq_one_letter_code
_entity_poly.pdbx_strand_id
1 'polypeptide(L)'
;MFSNEGAGFCEACPIGLSSVTGASECTPCGPGQAGEEGDCRRCPVGTWSDAVGLASRADCTPCPSGSFSDVLGAISNDTCTLCRTGMFSKEGAGACNACPAGSSSEPGASECTPCGPGRAGEEGVCRRCPAGTWSDAVSLTSRGDCSPCPSGSFSGVLGATSSSICTPCPAGSFAEDRGAGFCEACPAGSWSFGGASQCTDLLLPCAAIGALLAAGICWFARRAQRHRRLALAAAVRERDEERHRVRAAIHDASSLRYPFCVMPFSAFVAFGQLVPFEEARDKKVLTCCDTWDAAARFAANHPLIFLSHQWLSYVSPDPDNAHFEHMVGAVKALAAERCFDATDCYIWCDYHSIPQCNEATKALAVSSIALFAACTSHFVACVPETPHVDTTLLCNQDTYLSRGWCRLEQWAFMLANGTDAMFFCGADSGGGLQRIEDVSSWIEKSIMVFCGAFTNDGDKALLVGVVLGLYGLAYVSKLQRAKSAKSADVLWDQLQKHKAAIFPVQLFGDLVELLETELADAMAQASTTEFDLFDRQGFEEVLQASDRLYKQAMESLGNRAGSYPIP
;
A
#
# COMPACT_ATOMS: atom_id res chain seq x y z
N MET A 1 -61.17 -31.12 -110.94
CA MET A 1 -61.04 -32.20 -111.96
C MET A 1 -61.58 -31.65 -113.27
N PHE A 2 -60.98 -31.99 -114.42
CA PHE A 2 -61.34 -31.45 -115.75
C PHE A 2 -61.72 -32.57 -116.76
N SER A 3 -62.44 -32.23 -117.83
CA SER A 3 -62.95 -33.14 -118.89
C SER A 3 -62.25 -32.87 -120.21
N ASN A 4 -61.56 -33.87 -120.78
CA ASN A 4 -60.89 -33.77 -122.08
C ASN A 4 -61.75 -34.44 -123.18
N GLU A 5 -61.98 -33.77 -124.32
CA GLU A 5 -62.85 -34.27 -125.40
C GLU A 5 -62.27 -35.56 -126.01
N GLY A 6 -62.74 -36.71 -125.52
CA GLY A 6 -62.34 -38.03 -126.01
C GLY A 6 -62.37 -39.17 -124.99
N ALA A 7 -62.50 -38.89 -123.68
CA ALA A 7 -62.56 -39.93 -122.64
C ALA A 7 -63.57 -39.58 -121.54
N GLY A 8 -64.51 -40.49 -121.24
CA GLY A 8 -65.62 -40.28 -120.30
C GLY A 8 -65.28 -40.34 -118.80
N PHE A 9 -64.14 -39.80 -118.35
CA PHE A 9 -63.80 -39.68 -116.92
C PHE A 9 -62.98 -38.40 -116.62
N CYS A 10 -63.14 -37.85 -115.41
CA CYS A 10 -62.46 -36.63 -114.96
C CYS A 10 -61.12 -36.95 -114.28
N GLU A 11 -60.02 -36.27 -114.65
CA GLU A 11 -58.68 -36.48 -114.08
C GLU A 11 -58.31 -35.37 -113.06
N ALA A 12 -57.45 -35.70 -112.09
CA ALA A 12 -56.95 -34.75 -111.07
C ALA A 12 -55.84 -33.87 -111.67
N CYS A 13 -55.73 -32.62 -111.21
CA CYS A 13 -54.70 -31.72 -111.70
C CYS A 13 -53.30 -32.17 -111.23
N PRO A 14 -52.26 -32.02 -112.07
CA PRO A 14 -50.88 -32.20 -111.65
C PRO A 14 -50.50 -31.27 -110.48
N ILE A 15 -49.50 -31.69 -109.70
CA ILE A 15 -48.97 -30.95 -108.55
C ILE A 15 -48.59 -29.52 -108.96
N GLY A 16 -48.93 -28.53 -108.13
CA GLY A 16 -48.75 -27.11 -108.42
C GLY A 16 -49.92 -26.47 -109.19
N LEU A 17 -50.92 -27.23 -109.62
CA LEU A 17 -52.13 -26.71 -110.27
C LEU A 17 -53.42 -27.08 -109.51
N SER A 18 -54.45 -26.27 -109.69
CA SER A 18 -55.81 -26.47 -109.17
C SER A 18 -56.85 -26.35 -110.28
N SER A 19 -58.03 -26.93 -110.06
CA SER A 19 -59.17 -26.84 -110.99
C SER A 19 -60.46 -26.64 -110.20
N VAL A 20 -61.22 -25.60 -110.56
CA VAL A 20 -62.57 -25.39 -110.05
C VAL A 20 -63.56 -26.30 -110.79
N THR A 21 -64.58 -26.80 -110.10
CA THR A 21 -65.61 -27.70 -110.66
C THR A 21 -66.25 -27.11 -111.92
N GLY A 22 -66.12 -27.81 -113.05
CA GLY A 22 -66.64 -27.38 -114.36
C GLY A 22 -65.63 -26.67 -115.27
N ALA A 23 -64.39 -26.48 -114.84
CA ALA A 23 -63.32 -25.94 -115.70
C ALA A 23 -62.74 -27.00 -116.65
N SER A 24 -62.44 -26.59 -117.88
CA SER A 24 -61.81 -27.42 -118.91
C SER A 24 -60.28 -27.49 -118.82
N GLU A 25 -59.63 -26.68 -117.98
CA GLU A 25 -58.17 -26.65 -117.80
C GLU A 25 -57.77 -26.42 -116.33
N CYS A 26 -56.58 -26.89 -115.95
CA CYS A 26 -55.99 -26.66 -114.62
C CYS A 26 -55.19 -25.35 -114.60
N THR A 27 -55.33 -24.55 -113.53
CA THR A 27 -54.62 -23.28 -113.32
C THR A 27 -53.53 -23.40 -112.26
N PRO A 28 -52.33 -22.82 -112.44
CA PRO A 28 -51.27 -22.89 -111.43
C PRO A 28 -51.64 -22.12 -110.17
N CYS A 29 -51.22 -22.63 -109.00
CA CYS A 29 -51.42 -21.95 -107.73
C CYS A 29 -50.64 -20.64 -107.70
N GLY A 30 -51.29 -19.56 -107.22
CA GLY A 30 -50.68 -18.23 -107.17
C GLY A 30 -49.55 -18.14 -106.13
N PRO A 31 -48.83 -17.00 -106.09
CA PRO A 31 -47.78 -16.75 -105.11
C PRO A 31 -48.26 -16.96 -103.67
N GLY A 32 -47.37 -17.45 -102.81
CA GLY A 32 -47.66 -17.76 -101.41
C GLY A 32 -48.53 -19.00 -101.21
N GLN A 33 -48.77 -19.79 -102.27
CA GLN A 33 -49.57 -21.02 -102.22
C GLN A 33 -48.87 -22.17 -102.95
N ALA A 34 -49.00 -23.38 -102.43
CA ALA A 34 -48.54 -24.62 -103.05
C ALA A 34 -49.73 -25.53 -103.39
N GLY A 35 -49.68 -26.19 -104.55
CA GLY A 35 -50.75 -27.04 -105.05
C GLY A 35 -50.54 -28.50 -104.68
N GLU A 36 -51.26 -28.98 -103.65
CA GLU A 36 -51.24 -30.37 -103.19
C GLU A 36 -52.62 -31.01 -103.42
N GLU A 37 -52.67 -32.18 -104.07
CA GLU A 37 -53.92 -32.94 -104.32
C GLU A 37 -55.01 -32.14 -105.07
N GLY A 38 -54.62 -31.19 -105.90
CA GLY A 38 -55.53 -30.38 -106.72
C GLY A 38 -56.15 -29.17 -106.01
N ASP A 39 -55.68 -28.83 -104.80
CA ASP A 39 -56.06 -27.62 -104.04
C ASP A 39 -54.84 -26.74 -103.70
N CYS A 40 -55.02 -25.42 -103.69
CA CYS A 40 -53.94 -24.47 -103.39
C CYS A 40 -53.92 -24.09 -101.90
N ARG A 41 -52.87 -24.51 -101.18
CA ARG A 41 -52.70 -24.24 -99.75
C ARG A 41 -51.63 -23.19 -99.51
N ARG A 42 -51.90 -22.23 -98.62
CA ARG A 42 -50.98 -21.13 -98.29
C ARG A 42 -49.70 -21.62 -97.61
N CYS A 43 -48.56 -21.01 -97.92
CA CYS A 43 -47.29 -21.20 -97.20
C CYS A 43 -47.50 -20.97 -95.68
N PRO A 44 -46.92 -21.80 -94.80
CA PRO A 44 -47.02 -21.60 -93.35
C PRO A 44 -46.37 -20.29 -92.92
N VAL A 45 -46.78 -19.77 -91.76
CA VAL A 45 -46.11 -18.62 -91.12
C VAL A 45 -44.62 -18.90 -90.93
N GLY A 46 -43.80 -17.87 -91.00
CA GLY A 46 -42.35 -17.97 -91.00
C GLY A 46 -41.75 -18.33 -92.36
N THR A 47 -42.56 -18.52 -93.40
CA THR A 47 -42.11 -18.80 -94.77
C THR A 47 -42.83 -17.93 -95.78
N TRP A 48 -42.21 -17.68 -96.93
CA TRP A 48 -42.76 -16.90 -98.03
C TRP A 48 -42.42 -17.51 -99.38
N SER A 49 -43.20 -17.20 -100.41
CA SER A 49 -42.82 -17.53 -101.78
C SER A 49 -43.51 -16.64 -102.81
N ASP A 50 -42.73 -16.10 -103.75
CA ASP A 50 -43.21 -15.36 -104.91
C ASP A 50 -43.45 -16.26 -106.13
N ALA A 51 -43.08 -17.55 -106.04
CA ALA A 51 -43.21 -18.51 -107.13
C ALA A 51 -44.68 -18.93 -107.39
N VAL A 52 -44.99 -19.14 -108.66
CA VAL A 52 -46.30 -19.64 -109.14
C VAL A 52 -46.18 -21.12 -109.43
N GLY A 53 -47.15 -21.92 -108.99
CA GLY A 53 -47.21 -23.35 -109.22
C GLY A 53 -46.30 -24.19 -108.33
N LEU A 54 -46.03 -23.74 -107.10
CA LEU A 54 -45.22 -24.50 -106.12
C LEU A 54 -45.79 -25.88 -105.86
N ALA A 55 -44.90 -26.87 -105.81
CA ALA A 55 -45.28 -28.25 -105.66
C ALA A 55 -45.63 -28.64 -104.22
N SER A 56 -44.93 -28.07 -103.24
CA SER A 56 -45.12 -28.39 -101.81
C SER A 56 -45.01 -27.15 -100.93
N ARG A 57 -45.74 -27.14 -99.81
CA ARG A 57 -45.59 -26.10 -98.77
C ARG A 57 -44.21 -26.08 -98.10
N ALA A 58 -43.42 -27.14 -98.26
CA ALA A 58 -42.03 -27.20 -97.77
C ALA A 58 -41.05 -26.43 -98.67
N ASP A 59 -41.44 -26.13 -99.91
CA ASP A 59 -40.62 -25.38 -100.86
C ASP A 59 -40.74 -23.85 -100.65
N CYS A 60 -41.57 -23.41 -99.69
CA CYS A 60 -41.64 -22.01 -99.29
C CYS A 60 -40.34 -21.60 -98.59
N THR A 61 -39.77 -20.46 -98.98
CA THR A 61 -38.51 -19.96 -98.45
C THR A 61 -38.71 -19.52 -96.99
N PRO A 62 -37.94 -20.04 -96.02
CA PRO A 62 -38.04 -19.61 -94.64
C PRO A 62 -37.52 -18.19 -94.43
N CYS A 63 -38.08 -17.47 -93.47
CA CYS A 63 -37.48 -16.23 -92.97
C CYS A 63 -36.10 -16.53 -92.36
N PRO A 64 -35.09 -15.67 -92.58
CA PRO A 64 -33.76 -15.86 -92.01
C PRO A 64 -33.80 -15.85 -90.49
N SER A 65 -32.86 -16.56 -89.85
CA SER A 65 -32.71 -16.55 -88.39
C SER A 65 -32.57 -15.13 -87.85
N GLY A 66 -33.23 -14.83 -86.73
CA GLY A 66 -33.32 -13.47 -86.20
C GLY A 66 -34.50 -12.66 -86.73
N SER A 67 -35.20 -13.16 -87.75
CA SER A 67 -36.47 -12.61 -88.23
C SER A 67 -37.63 -13.60 -88.09
N PHE A 68 -38.85 -13.10 -88.16
CA PHE A 68 -40.08 -13.90 -88.17
C PHE A 68 -41.12 -13.28 -89.09
N SER A 69 -42.06 -14.09 -89.57
CA SER A 69 -43.24 -13.61 -90.29
C SER A 69 -44.48 -14.31 -89.75
N ASP A 70 -45.48 -13.56 -89.29
CA ASP A 70 -46.77 -14.07 -88.84
C ASP A 70 -47.81 -14.15 -89.98
N VAL A 71 -47.40 -13.78 -91.20
CA VAL A 71 -48.27 -13.71 -92.38
C VAL A 71 -48.41 -15.09 -93.04
N LEU A 72 -49.61 -15.67 -92.99
CA LEU A 72 -49.91 -16.94 -93.66
C LEU A 72 -50.03 -16.74 -95.19
N GLY A 73 -49.24 -17.48 -95.96
CA GLY A 73 -49.17 -17.34 -97.42
C GLY A 73 -48.42 -16.09 -97.86
N ALA A 74 -47.39 -15.69 -97.12
CA ALA A 74 -46.56 -14.56 -97.47
C ALA A 74 -45.95 -14.74 -98.87
N ILE A 75 -45.93 -13.65 -99.64
CA ILE A 75 -45.48 -13.65 -101.03
C ILE A 75 -44.09 -13.01 -101.22
N SER A 76 -43.53 -12.39 -100.17
CA SER A 76 -42.20 -11.79 -100.22
C SER A 76 -41.50 -11.83 -98.86
N ASN A 77 -40.16 -11.72 -98.91
CA ASN A 77 -39.29 -11.63 -97.73
C ASN A 77 -39.54 -10.36 -96.89
N ASP A 78 -40.22 -9.34 -97.42
CA ASP A 78 -40.50 -8.09 -96.69
C ASP A 78 -41.41 -8.32 -95.48
N THR A 79 -42.13 -9.44 -95.46
CA THR A 79 -42.93 -9.86 -94.31
C THR A 79 -42.07 -10.41 -93.15
N CYS A 80 -40.79 -10.71 -93.37
CA CYS A 80 -39.87 -11.18 -92.36
C CYS A 80 -39.34 -10.00 -91.53
N THR A 81 -39.93 -9.77 -90.36
CA THR A 81 -39.55 -8.70 -89.43
C THR A 81 -38.49 -9.17 -88.43
N LEU A 82 -37.50 -8.32 -88.14
CA LEU A 82 -36.45 -8.63 -87.16
C LEU A 82 -37.01 -8.71 -85.73
N CYS A 83 -36.48 -9.65 -84.94
CA CYS A 83 -36.72 -9.67 -83.50
C CYS A 83 -36.15 -8.42 -82.83
N ARG A 84 -36.92 -7.82 -81.92
CA ARG A 84 -36.45 -6.70 -81.09
C ARG A 84 -35.44 -7.19 -80.03
N THR A 85 -34.69 -6.24 -79.44
CA THR A 85 -33.77 -6.49 -78.31
C THR A 85 -34.44 -7.35 -77.23
N GLY A 86 -33.71 -8.33 -76.70
CA GLY A 86 -34.21 -9.25 -75.69
C GLY A 86 -35.10 -10.37 -76.24
N MET A 87 -35.23 -10.49 -77.56
CA MET A 87 -35.90 -11.60 -78.23
C MET A 87 -35.02 -12.23 -79.32
N PHE A 88 -35.29 -13.49 -79.66
CA PHE A 88 -34.56 -14.25 -80.69
C PHE A 88 -35.49 -15.15 -81.50
N SER A 89 -35.09 -15.53 -82.71
CA SER A 89 -35.80 -16.51 -83.53
C SER A 89 -34.85 -17.40 -84.33
N LYS A 90 -35.27 -18.65 -84.53
CA LYS A 90 -34.60 -19.56 -85.47
C LYS A 90 -35.13 -19.33 -86.89
N GLU A 91 -34.42 -19.83 -87.89
CA GLU A 91 -34.86 -19.81 -89.28
C GLU A 91 -36.26 -20.43 -89.42
N GLY A 92 -37.13 -19.78 -90.20
CA GLY A 92 -38.51 -20.22 -90.42
C GLY A 92 -39.48 -19.95 -89.27
N ALA A 93 -39.13 -19.09 -88.31
CA ALA A 93 -40.00 -18.81 -87.16
C ALA A 93 -41.24 -17.96 -87.51
N GLY A 94 -42.39 -18.35 -86.96
CA GLY A 94 -43.63 -17.56 -87.03
C GLY A 94 -43.75 -16.47 -85.96
N ALA A 95 -42.86 -16.44 -84.97
CA ALA A 95 -42.79 -15.42 -83.91
C ALA A 95 -41.39 -15.42 -83.24
N CYS A 96 -41.02 -14.30 -82.63
CA CYS A 96 -39.82 -14.22 -81.78
C CYS A 96 -40.10 -14.75 -80.37
N ASN A 97 -39.10 -15.42 -79.77
CA ASN A 97 -39.14 -15.85 -78.37
C ASN A 97 -38.36 -14.87 -77.49
N ALA A 98 -38.83 -14.64 -76.26
CA ALA A 98 -38.07 -13.82 -75.30
C ALA A 98 -36.81 -14.55 -74.82
N CYS A 99 -35.75 -13.80 -74.54
CA CYS A 99 -34.56 -14.36 -73.91
C CYS A 99 -34.87 -14.87 -72.50
N PRO A 100 -34.25 -15.99 -72.08
CA PRO A 100 -34.37 -16.47 -70.72
C PRO A 100 -33.79 -15.44 -69.74
N ALA A 101 -34.28 -15.46 -68.50
CA ALA A 101 -33.76 -14.59 -67.44
C ALA A 101 -32.25 -14.77 -67.27
N GLY A 102 -31.52 -13.68 -67.06
CA GLY A 102 -30.06 -13.70 -67.04
C GLY A 102 -29.39 -13.63 -68.42
N SER A 103 -30.14 -13.59 -69.52
CA SER A 103 -29.60 -13.42 -70.88
C SER A 103 -30.17 -12.18 -71.58
N SER A 104 -29.49 -11.75 -72.63
CA SER A 104 -29.91 -10.64 -73.49
C SER A 104 -29.63 -10.95 -74.95
N SER A 105 -30.29 -10.24 -75.86
CA SER A 105 -29.99 -10.32 -77.29
C SER A 105 -30.06 -8.93 -77.93
N GLU A 106 -29.27 -8.72 -78.97
CA GLU A 106 -29.39 -7.57 -79.86
C GLU A 106 -30.56 -7.78 -80.85
N PRO A 107 -31.07 -6.72 -81.50
CA PRO A 107 -32.07 -6.86 -82.54
C PRO A 107 -31.60 -7.81 -83.65
N GLY A 108 -32.47 -8.71 -84.10
CA GLY A 108 -32.14 -9.67 -85.14
C GLY A 108 -31.30 -10.88 -84.71
N ALA A 109 -31.20 -11.15 -83.40
CA ALA A 109 -30.40 -12.27 -82.92
C ALA A 109 -31.08 -13.64 -83.16
N SER A 110 -30.26 -14.63 -83.51
CA SER A 110 -30.68 -16.03 -83.63
C SER A 110 -30.64 -16.80 -82.31
N GLU A 111 -29.97 -16.26 -81.29
CA GLU A 111 -29.83 -16.81 -79.95
C GLU A 111 -29.59 -15.71 -78.90
N CYS A 112 -29.74 -16.04 -77.61
CA CYS A 112 -29.52 -15.10 -76.51
C CYS A 112 -28.16 -15.32 -75.85
N THR A 113 -27.49 -14.22 -75.50
CA THR A 113 -26.19 -14.20 -74.84
C THR A 113 -26.35 -14.01 -73.33
N PRO A 114 -25.73 -14.86 -72.49
CA PRO A 114 -25.69 -14.68 -71.04
C PRO A 114 -25.12 -13.33 -70.60
N CYS A 115 -25.70 -12.73 -69.58
CA CYS A 115 -25.13 -11.55 -68.93
C CYS A 115 -23.86 -11.96 -68.17
N GLY A 116 -22.74 -11.31 -68.50
CA GLY A 116 -21.48 -11.51 -67.80
C GLY A 116 -21.50 -10.98 -66.35
N PRO A 117 -20.42 -11.23 -65.58
CA PRO A 117 -20.31 -10.82 -64.18
C PRO A 117 -20.58 -9.33 -63.97
N GLY A 118 -21.09 -9.00 -62.78
CA GLY A 118 -21.47 -7.63 -62.41
C GLY A 118 -22.72 -7.12 -63.13
N ARG A 119 -23.45 -7.97 -63.87
CA ARG A 119 -24.69 -7.61 -64.57
C ARG A 119 -25.78 -8.65 -64.35
N ALA A 120 -27.02 -8.17 -64.23
CA ALA A 120 -28.22 -8.99 -64.20
C ALA A 120 -29.04 -8.80 -65.48
N GLY A 121 -29.55 -9.90 -66.04
CA GLY A 121 -30.42 -9.93 -67.22
C GLY A 121 -31.88 -9.78 -66.82
N GLU A 122 -32.33 -8.53 -66.79
CA GLU A 122 -33.72 -8.15 -66.51
C GLU A 122 -34.40 -7.75 -67.82
N GLU A 123 -35.56 -8.35 -68.12
CA GLU A 123 -36.35 -8.05 -69.33
C GLU A 123 -35.57 -8.21 -70.66
N GLY A 124 -34.64 -9.18 -70.71
CA GLY A 124 -33.81 -9.42 -71.89
C GLY A 124 -32.68 -8.40 -72.10
N VAL A 125 -32.33 -7.62 -71.07
CA VAL A 125 -31.24 -6.63 -71.11
C VAL A 125 -30.32 -6.79 -69.89
N CYS A 126 -29.00 -6.81 -70.13
CA CYS A 126 -28.02 -6.88 -69.04
C CYS A 126 -27.77 -5.52 -68.39
N ARG A 127 -28.24 -5.33 -67.15
CA ARG A 127 -28.06 -4.12 -66.33
C ARG A 127 -26.99 -4.33 -65.25
N ARG A 128 -26.18 -3.31 -64.95
CA ARG A 128 -25.11 -3.39 -63.95
C ARG A 128 -25.65 -3.51 -62.51
N CYS A 129 -24.97 -4.28 -61.66
CA CYS A 129 -25.19 -4.26 -60.21
C CYS A 129 -25.06 -2.82 -59.67
N PRO A 130 -25.93 -2.40 -58.72
CA PRO A 130 -25.84 -1.08 -58.10
C PRO A 130 -24.54 -0.91 -57.31
N ALA A 131 -24.17 0.35 -57.05
CA ALA A 131 -23.04 0.67 -56.19
C ALA A 131 -23.26 0.08 -54.79
N GLY A 132 -22.17 -0.27 -54.12
CA GLY A 132 -22.18 -1.00 -52.84
C GLY A 132 -22.42 -2.50 -52.99
N THR A 133 -22.63 -3.02 -54.21
CA THR A 133 -22.83 -4.45 -54.46
C THR A 133 -21.92 -4.98 -55.55
N TRP A 134 -21.67 -6.29 -55.56
CA TRP A 134 -20.83 -6.97 -56.52
C TRP A 134 -21.40 -8.35 -56.87
N SER A 135 -21.04 -8.90 -58.04
CA SER A 135 -21.37 -10.29 -58.38
C SER A 135 -20.38 -10.84 -59.39
N ASP A 136 -19.79 -12.00 -59.09
CA ASP A 136 -18.95 -12.79 -59.99
C ASP A 136 -19.77 -13.78 -60.84
N ALA A 137 -21.07 -13.90 -60.57
CA ALA A 137 -21.97 -14.83 -61.25
C ALA A 137 -22.30 -14.40 -62.69
N VAL A 138 -22.40 -15.38 -63.58
CA VAL A 138 -22.90 -15.22 -64.96
C VAL A 138 -24.39 -15.57 -64.99
N SER A 139 -25.16 -14.89 -65.84
CA SER A 139 -26.61 -15.07 -65.98
C SER A 139 -27.42 -14.69 -64.74
N LEU A 140 -26.98 -13.68 -64.00
CA LEU A 140 -27.72 -13.21 -62.83
C LEU A 140 -29.12 -12.73 -63.25
N THR A 141 -30.15 -13.13 -62.51
CA THR A 141 -31.55 -12.89 -62.91
C THR A 141 -32.11 -11.57 -62.39
N SER A 142 -31.62 -11.06 -61.25
CA SER A 142 -32.01 -9.76 -60.71
C SER A 142 -30.82 -8.98 -60.18
N ARG A 143 -30.88 -7.64 -60.28
CA ARG A 143 -29.90 -6.73 -59.66
C ARG A 143 -29.93 -6.78 -58.12
N GLY A 144 -31.01 -7.30 -57.52
CA GLY A 144 -31.10 -7.54 -56.08
C GLY A 144 -30.26 -8.73 -55.60
N ASP A 145 -29.88 -9.63 -56.51
CA ASP A 145 -29.08 -10.81 -56.19
C ASP A 145 -27.57 -10.49 -56.12
N CYS A 146 -27.17 -9.23 -56.35
CA CYS A 146 -25.80 -8.79 -56.19
C CYS A 146 -25.42 -8.77 -54.70
N SER A 147 -24.25 -9.32 -54.37
CA SER A 147 -23.77 -9.41 -53.00
C SER A 147 -23.41 -8.02 -52.45
N PRO A 148 -23.95 -7.59 -51.30
CA PRO A 148 -23.64 -6.29 -50.72
C PRO A 148 -22.27 -6.27 -50.06
N CYS A 149 -21.61 -5.11 -50.05
CA CYS A 149 -20.43 -4.87 -49.22
C CYS A 149 -20.80 -4.98 -47.72
N PRO A 150 -19.91 -5.51 -46.87
CA PRO A 150 -20.17 -5.64 -45.44
C PRO A 150 -20.27 -4.26 -44.77
N SER A 151 -20.99 -4.17 -43.64
CA SER A 151 -21.04 -2.96 -42.81
C SER A 151 -19.62 -2.50 -42.44
N GLY A 152 -19.42 -1.18 -42.40
CA GLY A 152 -18.11 -0.56 -42.23
C GLY A 152 -17.26 -0.51 -43.51
N SER A 153 -17.78 -0.98 -44.65
CA SER A 153 -17.15 -0.89 -45.97
C SER A 153 -18.11 -0.35 -47.02
N PHE A 154 -17.56 0.24 -48.07
CA PHE A 154 -18.33 0.83 -49.17
C PHE A 154 -17.74 0.48 -50.54
N SER A 155 -18.53 0.64 -51.60
CA SER A 155 -17.99 0.64 -52.97
C SER A 155 -18.78 1.56 -53.89
N GLY A 156 -18.11 2.52 -54.53
CA GLY A 156 -18.72 3.40 -55.53
C GLY A 156 -18.82 2.79 -56.94
N VAL A 157 -18.39 1.54 -57.14
CA VAL A 157 -18.24 0.94 -58.48
C VAL A 157 -19.53 0.26 -58.93
N LEU A 158 -20.11 0.74 -60.03
CA LEU A 158 -21.26 0.10 -60.68
C LEU A 158 -20.84 -1.15 -61.44
N GLY A 159 -21.59 -2.25 -61.25
CA GLY A 159 -21.33 -3.53 -61.91
C GLY A 159 -20.03 -4.19 -61.46
N ALA A 160 -19.68 -4.04 -60.18
CA ALA A 160 -18.51 -4.68 -59.63
C ALA A 160 -18.60 -6.22 -59.72
N THR A 161 -17.45 -6.84 -59.99
CA THR A 161 -17.36 -8.28 -60.27
C THR A 161 -16.74 -9.09 -59.13
N SER A 162 -16.30 -8.44 -58.05
CA SER A 162 -15.69 -9.15 -56.90
C SER A 162 -15.80 -8.35 -55.61
N SER A 163 -15.70 -9.04 -54.47
CA SER A 163 -15.74 -8.45 -53.12
C SER A 163 -14.56 -7.55 -52.78
N SER A 164 -13.43 -7.68 -53.47
CA SER A 164 -12.21 -6.90 -53.21
C SER A 164 -12.39 -5.40 -53.49
N ILE A 165 -13.46 -5.02 -54.18
CA ILE A 165 -13.82 -3.63 -54.42
C ILE A 165 -14.42 -2.94 -53.18
N CYS A 166 -14.87 -3.72 -52.19
CA CYS A 166 -15.43 -3.20 -50.96
C CYS A 166 -14.28 -2.67 -50.10
N THR A 167 -14.14 -1.35 -50.05
CA THR A 167 -13.10 -0.68 -49.28
C THR A 167 -13.61 -0.32 -47.90
N PRO A 168 -12.85 -0.55 -46.82
CA PRO A 168 -13.25 -0.14 -45.48
C PRO A 168 -13.37 1.38 -45.40
N CYS A 169 -14.32 1.88 -44.60
CA CYS A 169 -14.46 3.31 -44.36
C CYS A 169 -13.19 3.89 -43.71
N PRO A 170 -12.73 5.08 -44.13
CA PRO A 170 -11.61 5.74 -43.47
C PRO A 170 -11.96 6.13 -42.02
N ALA A 171 -10.93 6.37 -41.19
CA ALA A 171 -11.13 6.87 -39.84
C ALA A 171 -11.88 8.22 -39.86
N GLY A 172 -12.82 8.40 -38.92
CA GLY A 172 -13.73 9.55 -38.90
C GLY A 172 -14.96 9.41 -39.79
N SER A 173 -15.16 8.26 -40.43
CA SER A 173 -16.36 7.91 -41.18
C SER A 173 -16.86 6.50 -40.84
N PHE A 174 -18.11 6.20 -41.17
CA PHE A 174 -18.73 4.91 -40.93
C PHE A 174 -19.72 4.52 -42.03
N ALA A 175 -20.08 3.24 -42.09
CA ALA A 175 -21.17 2.72 -42.91
C ALA A 175 -21.96 1.72 -42.07
N GLU A 176 -23.16 2.11 -41.62
CA GLU A 176 -23.98 1.30 -40.73
C GLU A 176 -24.55 0.08 -41.46
N ASP A 177 -25.19 0.32 -42.59
CA ASP A 177 -25.85 -0.70 -43.39
C ASP A 177 -24.88 -1.44 -44.33
N ARG A 178 -25.27 -2.68 -44.67
CA ARG A 178 -24.62 -3.43 -45.75
C ARG A 178 -24.98 -2.83 -47.11
N GLY A 179 -24.04 -2.90 -48.05
CA GLY A 179 -24.28 -2.42 -49.40
C GLY A 179 -24.12 -0.91 -49.57
N ALA A 180 -23.40 -0.25 -48.67
CA ALA A 180 -23.17 1.19 -48.73
C ALA A 180 -22.37 1.58 -50.00
N GLY A 181 -22.88 2.60 -50.71
CA GLY A 181 -22.19 3.18 -51.87
C GLY A 181 -21.08 4.19 -51.49
N PHE A 182 -21.13 4.71 -50.26
CA PHE A 182 -20.18 5.68 -49.69
C PHE A 182 -20.19 5.58 -48.15
N CYS A 183 -19.21 6.19 -47.49
CA CYS A 183 -19.16 6.30 -46.03
C CYS A 183 -19.67 7.66 -45.57
N GLU A 184 -20.40 7.67 -44.45
CA GLU A 184 -20.88 8.89 -43.80
C GLU A 184 -19.85 9.40 -42.80
N ALA A 185 -19.72 10.72 -42.65
CA ALA A 185 -18.81 11.32 -41.68
C ALA A 185 -19.39 11.22 -40.26
N CYS A 186 -18.53 11.01 -39.26
CA CYS A 186 -18.96 11.01 -37.87
C CYS A 186 -19.51 12.40 -37.45
N PRO A 187 -20.63 12.45 -36.70
CA PRO A 187 -21.14 13.69 -36.11
C PRO A 187 -20.12 14.41 -35.23
N ALA A 188 -20.24 15.74 -35.10
CA ALA A 188 -19.37 16.54 -34.25
C ALA A 188 -19.35 16.03 -32.79
N GLY A 189 -18.15 15.76 -32.26
CA GLY A 189 -17.97 15.22 -30.90
C GLY A 189 -17.83 13.69 -30.81
N SER A 190 -17.97 12.99 -31.94
CA SER A 190 -17.79 11.55 -32.06
C SER A 190 -16.65 11.19 -33.02
N TRP A 191 -16.13 9.97 -32.92
CA TRP A 191 -15.02 9.49 -33.74
C TRP A 191 -15.15 8.00 -34.05
N SER A 192 -14.50 7.53 -35.12
CA SER A 192 -14.46 6.12 -35.51
C SER A 192 -13.06 5.73 -36.00
N PHE A 193 -12.69 4.46 -35.80
CA PHE A 193 -11.53 3.86 -36.47
C PHE A 193 -11.90 3.43 -37.90
N GLY A 194 -10.88 3.17 -38.73
CA GLY A 194 -11.11 2.65 -40.08
C GLY A 194 -11.89 1.32 -40.07
N GLY A 195 -12.89 1.21 -40.95
CA GLY A 195 -13.76 0.03 -41.06
C GLY A 195 -14.92 -0.02 -40.05
N ALA A 196 -15.21 1.07 -39.34
CA ALA A 196 -16.28 1.10 -38.35
C ALA A 196 -17.68 1.16 -38.97
N SER A 197 -18.64 0.49 -38.34
CA SER A 197 -20.06 0.58 -38.68
C SER A 197 -20.82 1.64 -37.88
N GLN A 198 -20.22 2.22 -36.83
CA GLN A 198 -20.82 3.27 -36.00
C GLN A 198 -19.72 4.18 -35.39
N CYS A 199 -20.06 5.39 -34.97
CA CYS A 199 -19.17 6.33 -34.28
C CYS A 199 -19.27 6.20 -32.75
N THR A 200 -18.19 6.52 -32.04
CA THR A 200 -18.11 6.50 -30.57
C THR A 200 -17.91 7.89 -29.99
N ASP A 201 -18.57 8.18 -28.86
CA ASP A 201 -18.50 9.48 -28.18
C ASP A 201 -17.27 9.60 -27.24
N LEU A 202 -16.64 10.77 -27.22
CA LEU A 202 -15.41 11.03 -26.46
C LEU A 202 -15.63 11.27 -24.94
N LEU A 203 -16.87 11.57 -24.51
CA LEU A 203 -17.16 12.09 -23.16
C LEU A 203 -17.09 11.02 -22.04
N LEU A 204 -17.47 9.78 -22.34
CA LEU A 204 -17.50 8.68 -21.37
C LEU A 204 -16.10 8.21 -20.89
N PRO A 205 -15.11 7.97 -21.77
CA PRO A 205 -13.80 7.49 -21.32
C PRO A 205 -13.01 8.55 -20.55
N CYS A 206 -13.08 9.82 -20.92
CA CYS A 206 -12.34 10.89 -20.24
C CYS A 206 -12.84 11.15 -18.81
N ALA A 207 -14.16 11.10 -18.58
CA ALA A 207 -14.74 11.26 -17.25
C ALA A 207 -14.36 10.10 -16.31
N ALA A 208 -14.35 8.87 -16.82
CA ALA A 208 -13.95 7.69 -16.06
C ALA A 208 -12.46 7.75 -15.65
N ILE A 209 -11.58 8.14 -16.57
CA ILE A 209 -10.15 8.32 -16.28
C ILE A 209 -9.95 9.43 -15.24
N GLY A 210 -10.64 10.57 -15.39
CA GLY A 210 -10.58 11.68 -14.43
C GLY A 210 -11.01 11.27 -13.02
N ALA A 211 -12.10 10.51 -12.90
CA ALA A 211 -12.59 10.01 -11.61
C ALA A 211 -11.60 9.02 -10.95
N LEU A 212 -11.00 8.11 -11.74
CA LEU A 212 -10.00 7.17 -11.23
C LEU A 212 -8.72 7.88 -10.76
N LEU A 213 -8.25 8.90 -11.50
CA LEU A 213 -7.10 9.71 -11.10
C LEU A 213 -7.39 10.49 -9.81
N ALA A 214 -8.57 11.12 -9.70
CA ALA A 214 -8.98 11.83 -8.50
C ALA A 214 -9.08 10.89 -7.28
N ALA A 215 -9.68 9.70 -7.45
CA ALA A 215 -9.75 8.68 -6.41
C ALA A 215 -8.35 8.20 -5.98
N GLY A 216 -7.43 8.00 -6.93
CA GLY A 216 -6.03 7.67 -6.67
C GLY A 216 -5.34 8.76 -5.85
N ILE A 217 -5.44 10.03 -6.26
CA ILE A 217 -4.86 11.17 -5.54
C ILE A 217 -5.43 11.27 -4.12
N CYS A 218 -6.76 11.16 -3.95
CA CYS A 218 -7.40 11.16 -2.64
C CYS A 218 -6.93 9.99 -1.77
N TRP A 219 -6.75 8.80 -2.33
CA TRP A 219 -6.24 7.64 -1.61
C TRP A 219 -4.79 7.85 -1.16
N PHE A 220 -3.91 8.34 -2.03
CA PHE A 220 -2.51 8.66 -1.68
C PHE A 220 -2.43 9.77 -0.62
N ALA A 221 -3.23 10.83 -0.75
CA ALA A 221 -3.29 11.91 0.23
C ALA A 221 -3.77 11.42 1.60
N ARG A 222 -4.86 10.62 1.65
CA ARG A 222 -5.36 10.01 2.89
C ARG A 222 -4.33 9.04 3.49
N ARG A 223 -3.65 8.26 2.66
CA ARG A 223 -2.58 7.34 3.10
C ARG A 223 -1.41 8.10 3.69
N ALA A 224 -0.93 9.15 3.03
CA ALA A 224 0.15 10.01 3.53
C ALA A 224 -0.26 10.70 4.86
N GLN A 225 -1.49 11.22 4.94
CA GLN A 225 -2.01 11.82 6.17
C GLN A 225 -2.11 10.80 7.30
N ARG A 226 -2.55 9.56 7.03
CA ARG A 226 -2.59 8.48 8.01
C ARG A 226 -1.18 8.12 8.50
N HIS A 227 -0.20 7.98 7.60
CA HIS A 227 1.19 7.73 7.99
C HIS A 227 1.74 8.86 8.86
N ARG A 228 1.49 10.13 8.50
CA ARG A 228 1.91 11.28 9.31
C ARG A 228 1.26 11.31 10.68
N ARG A 229 -0.03 10.99 10.79
CA ARG A 229 -0.75 10.88 12.07
C ARG A 229 -0.21 9.75 12.93
N LEU A 230 0.05 8.58 12.35
CA LEU A 230 0.63 7.44 13.07
C LEU A 230 2.06 7.73 13.55
N ALA A 231 2.88 8.39 12.71
CA ALA A 231 4.23 8.82 13.08
C ALA A 231 4.20 9.85 14.22
N LEU A 232 3.34 10.87 14.14
CA LEU A 232 3.17 11.85 15.21
C LEU A 232 2.67 11.19 16.51
N ALA A 233 1.69 10.28 16.42
CA ALA A 233 1.19 9.56 17.58
C ALA A 233 2.25 8.63 18.19
N ALA A 234 3.12 8.04 17.39
CA ALA A 234 4.24 7.24 17.89
C ALA A 234 5.27 8.12 18.62
N ALA A 235 5.66 9.26 18.02
CA ALA A 235 6.59 10.21 18.65
C ALA A 235 6.03 10.81 19.96
N VAL A 236 4.72 11.07 20.03
CA VAL A 236 4.07 11.52 21.27
C VAL A 236 4.12 10.43 22.34
N ARG A 237 3.83 9.16 21.99
CA ARG A 237 3.91 8.04 22.94
C ARG A 237 5.32 7.82 23.47
N GLU A 238 6.32 7.87 22.60
CA GLU A 238 7.73 7.74 23.00
C GLU A 238 8.11 8.84 24.00
N ARG A 239 7.74 10.10 23.71
CA ARG A 239 7.96 11.23 24.61
C ARG A 239 7.16 11.14 25.92
N ASP A 240 5.96 10.57 25.90
CA ASP A 240 5.16 10.27 27.10
C ASP A 240 5.84 9.22 27.98
N GLU A 241 6.38 8.15 27.37
CA GLU A 241 7.12 7.09 28.07
C GLU A 241 8.39 7.62 28.72
N GLU A 242 9.19 8.42 28.00
CA GLU A 242 10.38 9.09 28.55
C GLU A 242 10.04 10.00 29.74
N ARG A 243 9.00 10.82 29.60
CA ARG A 243 8.50 11.68 30.68
C ARG A 243 8.03 10.87 31.88
N HIS A 244 7.34 9.76 31.64
CA HIS A 244 6.91 8.86 32.72
C HIS A 244 8.12 8.26 33.45
N ARG A 245 9.17 7.86 32.72
CA ARG A 245 10.42 7.37 33.31
C ARG A 245 11.13 8.43 34.16
N VAL A 246 11.25 9.65 33.67
CA VAL A 246 11.82 10.79 34.44
C VAL A 246 11.05 11.02 35.73
N ARG A 247 9.71 11.04 35.66
CA ARG A 247 8.87 11.26 36.84
C ARG A 247 8.93 10.10 37.84
N ALA A 248 8.93 8.87 37.35
CA ALA A 248 9.10 7.68 38.19
C ALA A 248 10.45 7.72 38.91
N ALA A 249 11.53 8.07 38.22
CA ALA A 249 12.86 8.22 38.81
C ALA A 249 12.88 9.25 39.96
N ILE A 250 12.28 10.42 39.77
CA ILE A 250 12.21 11.47 40.80
C ILE A 250 11.34 11.02 41.97
N HIS A 251 10.15 10.48 41.69
CA HIS A 251 9.23 9.98 42.71
C HIS A 251 9.86 8.87 43.54
N ASP A 252 10.60 7.95 42.91
CA ASP A 252 11.20 6.81 43.61
C ASP A 252 12.39 7.25 44.48
N ALA A 253 13.14 8.27 44.05
CA ALA A 253 14.21 8.85 44.86
C ALA A 253 13.70 9.60 46.10
N SER A 254 12.46 10.13 46.08
CA SER A 254 11.84 10.85 47.20
C SER A 254 10.79 10.05 47.96
N SER A 255 10.51 8.80 47.57
CA SER A 255 9.53 7.93 48.23
C SER A 255 10.18 6.66 48.77
N LEU A 256 9.91 6.35 50.04
CA LEU A 256 10.35 5.10 50.66
C LEU A 256 9.56 3.91 50.05
N ARG A 257 10.14 3.24 49.06
CA ARG A 257 9.53 2.11 48.33
C ARG A 257 9.67 0.78 49.08
N TYR A 258 10.63 0.70 50.01
CA TYR A 258 10.86 -0.44 50.89
C TYR A 258 11.18 0.04 52.31
N PRO A 259 10.74 -0.66 53.37
CA PRO A 259 11.00 -0.25 54.74
C PRO A 259 12.49 -0.04 55.03
N PHE A 260 12.81 1.02 55.76
CA PHE A 260 14.18 1.27 56.22
C PHE A 260 14.50 0.33 57.37
N CYS A 261 15.29 -0.72 57.10
CA CYS A 261 15.65 -1.75 58.05
C CYS A 261 17.10 -1.61 58.54
N VAL A 262 17.30 -1.62 59.85
CA VAL A 262 18.60 -1.45 60.50
C VAL A 262 18.78 -2.44 61.65
N MET A 263 20.03 -2.76 61.97
CA MET A 263 20.37 -3.70 63.04
C MET A 263 21.06 -2.96 64.19
N PRO A 264 20.70 -3.19 65.47
CA PRO A 264 21.49 -2.69 66.59
C PRO A 264 22.95 -3.17 66.50
N PHE A 265 23.91 -2.31 66.80
CA PHE A 265 25.33 -2.68 66.75
C PHE A 265 25.67 -3.84 67.68
N SER A 266 25.00 -3.93 68.83
CA SER A 266 25.14 -5.06 69.77
C SER A 266 24.74 -6.40 69.14
N ALA A 267 23.65 -6.42 68.36
CA ALA A 267 23.22 -7.61 67.62
C ALA A 267 24.20 -7.93 66.49
N PHE A 268 24.66 -6.91 65.74
CA PHE A 268 25.66 -7.06 64.68
C PHE A 268 26.95 -7.73 65.19
N VAL A 269 27.49 -7.26 66.32
CA VAL A 269 28.64 -7.89 66.97
C VAL A 269 28.33 -9.31 67.45
N ALA A 270 27.13 -9.57 67.96
CA ALA A 270 26.73 -10.89 68.48
C ALA A 270 26.65 -11.98 67.40
N PHE A 271 26.39 -11.62 66.13
CA PHE A 271 26.45 -12.59 65.03
C PHE A 271 27.87 -13.07 64.76
N GLY A 272 28.87 -12.22 64.99
CA GLY A 272 30.28 -12.53 64.72
C GLY A 272 30.65 -12.62 63.24
N GLN A 273 29.70 -12.37 62.32
CA GLN A 273 29.86 -12.34 60.87
C GLN A 273 28.74 -11.55 60.20
N LEU A 274 28.92 -11.17 58.93
CA LEU A 274 27.84 -10.64 58.11
C LEU A 274 26.77 -11.70 57.84
N VAL A 275 25.49 -11.33 57.97
CA VAL A 275 24.35 -12.23 57.73
C VAL A 275 23.36 -11.61 56.74
N PRO A 276 22.71 -12.42 55.88
CA PRO A 276 21.74 -11.91 54.93
C PRO A 276 20.50 -11.38 55.65
N PHE A 277 19.80 -10.46 55.01
CA PHE A 277 18.56 -9.85 55.53
C PHE A 277 17.54 -10.88 56.04
N GLU A 278 17.35 -11.98 55.32
CA GLU A 278 16.40 -13.03 55.69
C GLU A 278 16.72 -13.66 57.06
N GLU A 279 18.00 -13.92 57.33
CA GLU A 279 18.43 -14.48 58.62
C GLU A 279 18.26 -13.45 59.75
N ALA A 280 18.67 -12.21 59.52
CA ALA A 280 18.52 -11.13 60.49
C ALA A 280 17.04 -10.86 60.83
N ARG A 281 16.16 -10.87 59.82
CA ARG A 281 14.71 -10.75 59.97
C ARG A 281 14.15 -11.92 60.78
N ASP A 282 14.51 -13.15 60.44
CA ASP A 282 13.93 -14.34 61.08
C ASP A 282 14.38 -14.49 62.54
N LYS A 283 15.58 -13.98 62.87
CA LYS A 283 16.06 -13.79 64.25
C LYS A 283 15.45 -12.59 64.98
N LYS A 284 14.62 -11.78 64.31
CA LYS A 284 13.91 -10.60 64.85
C LYS A 284 14.84 -9.55 65.46
N VAL A 285 16.01 -9.36 64.85
CA VAL A 285 16.99 -8.35 65.29
C VAL A 285 16.91 -7.05 64.50
N LEU A 286 16.12 -7.01 63.42
CA LEU A 286 15.98 -5.83 62.58
C LEU A 286 14.89 -4.89 63.12
N THR A 287 15.20 -3.61 63.20
CA THR A 287 14.23 -2.54 63.35
C THR A 287 13.90 -2.00 61.96
N CYS A 288 12.66 -2.12 61.53
CA CYS A 288 12.20 -1.64 60.22
C CYS A 288 11.19 -0.50 60.36
N CYS A 289 11.43 0.60 59.65
CA CYS A 289 10.53 1.74 59.56
C CYS A 289 9.81 1.74 58.21
N ASP A 290 8.49 1.58 58.23
CA ASP A 290 7.68 1.46 57.00
C ASP A 290 7.40 2.79 56.30
N THR A 291 7.59 3.91 57.00
CA THR A 291 7.36 5.26 56.46
C THR A 291 8.57 6.16 56.67
N TRP A 292 8.71 7.16 55.79
CA TRP A 292 9.75 8.18 55.92
C TRP A 292 9.71 8.86 57.29
N ASP A 293 8.54 9.33 57.74
CA ASP A 293 8.43 10.01 59.04
C ASP A 293 8.86 9.12 60.21
N ALA A 294 8.58 7.82 60.14
CA ALA A 294 9.05 6.88 61.16
C ALA A 294 10.56 6.72 61.11
N ALA A 295 11.13 6.58 59.91
CA ALA A 295 12.58 6.46 59.71
C ALA A 295 13.33 7.72 60.15
N ALA A 296 12.85 8.91 59.76
CA ALA A 296 13.43 10.20 60.13
C ALA A 296 13.34 10.45 61.65
N ARG A 297 12.21 10.14 62.29
CA ARG A 297 12.10 10.20 63.77
C ARG A 297 13.04 9.21 64.45
N PHE A 298 13.19 8.00 63.91
CA PHE A 298 14.10 7.02 64.45
C PHE A 298 15.56 7.51 64.34
N ALA A 299 15.94 8.02 63.17
CA ALA A 299 17.26 8.59 62.91
C ALA A 299 17.60 9.79 63.79
N ALA A 300 16.62 10.63 64.12
CA ALA A 300 16.83 11.77 65.02
C ALA A 300 17.18 11.36 66.46
N ASN A 301 16.82 10.13 66.87
CA ASN A 301 17.00 9.65 68.25
C ASN A 301 18.16 8.65 68.40
N HIS A 302 18.73 8.15 67.30
CA HIS A 302 19.73 7.08 67.32
C HIS A 302 20.89 7.37 66.36
N PRO A 303 22.16 7.18 66.78
CA PRO A 303 23.29 7.18 65.85
C PRO A 303 23.14 6.06 64.82
N LEU A 304 23.03 6.42 63.54
CA LEU A 304 22.88 5.49 62.43
C LEU A 304 24.11 5.53 61.53
N ILE A 305 24.78 4.40 61.37
CA ILE A 305 25.97 4.29 60.55
C ILE A 305 25.64 3.50 59.29
N PHE A 306 25.88 4.12 58.13
CA PHE A 306 25.91 3.47 56.84
C PHE A 306 27.28 2.78 56.67
N LEU A 307 27.29 1.46 56.76
CA LEU A 307 28.49 0.68 56.45
C LEU A 307 28.44 0.27 54.98
N SER A 308 29.45 0.73 54.23
CA SER A 308 29.66 0.33 52.85
C SER A 308 30.91 -0.53 52.75
N HIS A 309 30.86 -1.57 51.91
CA HIS A 309 32.00 -2.43 51.64
C HIS A 309 31.92 -3.01 50.24
N GLN A 310 32.98 -3.68 49.81
CA GLN A 310 32.97 -4.47 48.59
C GLN A 310 32.85 -5.98 48.90
N TRP A 311 32.12 -6.72 48.08
CA TRP A 311 32.05 -8.17 48.18
C TRP A 311 33.38 -8.82 47.81
N LEU A 312 33.80 -9.79 48.62
CA LEU A 312 35.04 -10.55 48.46
C LEU A 312 34.89 -11.88 47.70
N SER A 313 33.66 -12.25 47.33
CA SER A 313 33.39 -13.40 46.45
C SER A 313 32.12 -13.18 45.63
N TYR A 314 31.86 -14.05 44.65
CA TYR A 314 30.62 -14.04 43.86
C TYR A 314 29.39 -14.50 44.65
N VAL A 315 29.56 -15.19 45.78
CA VAL A 315 28.47 -15.88 46.48
C VAL A 315 28.25 -15.35 47.91
N SER A 316 29.32 -14.87 48.55
CA SER A 316 29.31 -14.33 49.91
C SER A 316 30.05 -12.98 49.97
N PRO A 317 29.49 -11.97 50.65
CA PRO A 317 30.10 -10.66 50.79
C PRO A 317 31.45 -10.69 51.51
N ASP A 318 31.62 -11.57 52.51
CA ASP A 318 32.80 -11.63 53.37
C ASP A 318 33.08 -13.08 53.85
N PRO A 319 33.62 -13.95 52.99
CA PRO A 319 33.77 -15.38 53.28
C PRO A 319 34.67 -15.70 54.48
N ASP A 320 35.71 -14.89 54.68
CA ASP A 320 36.75 -15.10 55.70
C ASP A 320 36.63 -14.11 56.88
N ASN A 321 35.51 -13.38 56.96
CA ASN A 321 35.22 -12.42 58.02
C ASN A 321 36.17 -11.21 58.11
N ALA A 322 36.91 -10.94 57.05
CA ALA A 322 37.92 -9.89 57.00
C ALA A 322 37.30 -8.50 57.09
N HIS A 323 36.16 -8.29 56.42
CA HIS A 323 35.46 -7.00 56.44
C HIS A 323 34.70 -6.79 57.74
N PHE A 324 34.05 -7.83 58.27
CA PHE A 324 33.28 -7.77 59.51
C PHE A 324 34.12 -7.25 60.69
N GLU A 325 35.33 -7.79 60.89
CA GLU A 325 36.21 -7.35 61.98
C GLU A 325 36.58 -5.86 61.85
N HIS A 326 36.86 -5.42 60.62
CA HIS A 326 37.17 -4.01 60.32
C HIS A 326 35.95 -3.10 60.54
N MET A 327 34.75 -3.54 60.15
CA MET A 327 33.49 -2.82 60.40
C MET A 327 33.26 -2.60 61.90
N VAL A 328 33.43 -3.66 62.72
CA VAL A 328 33.28 -3.56 64.17
C VAL A 328 34.31 -2.59 64.78
N GLY A 329 35.56 -2.65 64.33
CA GLY A 329 36.61 -1.72 64.73
C GLY A 329 36.29 -0.28 64.36
N ALA A 330 35.83 -0.05 63.13
CA ALA A 330 35.52 1.27 62.61
C ALA A 330 34.33 1.93 63.33
N VAL A 331 33.27 1.17 63.64
CA VAL A 331 32.13 1.67 64.44
C VAL A 331 32.57 2.10 65.84
N LYS A 332 33.40 1.28 66.51
CA LYS A 332 33.94 1.61 67.84
C LYS A 332 34.84 2.85 67.80
N ALA A 333 35.68 2.97 66.78
CA ALA A 333 36.55 4.13 66.59
C ALA A 333 35.71 5.40 66.33
N LEU A 334 34.66 5.29 65.51
CA LEU A 334 33.77 6.41 65.19
C LEU A 334 32.97 6.86 66.42
N ALA A 335 32.45 5.91 67.21
CA ALA A 335 31.78 6.19 68.48
C ALA A 335 32.69 6.96 69.45
N ALA A 336 33.98 6.58 69.52
CA ALA A 336 34.98 7.30 70.29
C ALA A 336 35.28 8.71 69.74
N GLU A 337 35.43 8.88 68.41
CA GLU A 337 35.69 10.19 67.79
C GLU A 337 34.50 11.15 67.92
N ARG A 338 33.27 10.64 67.88
CA ARG A 338 32.02 11.43 67.89
C ARG A 338 31.33 11.47 69.25
N CYS A 339 31.92 10.86 70.27
CA CYS A 339 31.44 10.86 71.66
C CYS A 339 30.01 10.34 71.83
N PHE A 340 29.65 9.25 71.16
CA PHE A 340 28.37 8.53 71.38
C PHE A 340 28.61 7.11 71.88
N ASP A 341 27.63 6.51 72.56
CA ASP A 341 27.71 5.12 73.00
C ASP A 341 27.48 4.18 71.81
N ALA A 342 28.45 3.30 71.56
CA ALA A 342 28.34 2.30 70.50
C ALA A 342 27.15 1.34 70.71
N THR A 343 26.66 1.14 71.95
CA THR A 343 25.51 0.25 72.19
C THR A 343 24.18 0.86 71.75
N ASP A 344 24.10 2.18 71.66
CA ASP A 344 22.90 2.90 71.19
C ASP A 344 22.88 3.08 69.67
N CYS A 345 23.93 2.60 68.99
CA CYS A 345 24.11 2.72 67.55
C CYS A 345 23.39 1.63 66.76
N TYR A 346 22.91 2.01 65.58
CA TYR A 346 22.30 1.13 64.61
C TYR A 346 23.08 1.14 63.29
N ILE A 347 23.17 -0.02 62.68
CA ILE A 347 23.95 -0.30 61.48
C ILE A 347 23.01 -0.56 60.31
N TRP A 348 23.21 0.22 59.26
CA TRP A 348 22.70 -0.10 57.92
C TRP A 348 23.83 -0.69 57.09
N CYS A 349 23.59 -1.84 56.45
CA CYS A 349 24.50 -2.47 55.49
C CYS A 349 23.66 -3.17 54.43
N ASP A 350 24.04 -3.03 53.17
CA ASP A 350 23.35 -3.58 52.01
C ASP A 350 23.06 -5.09 52.12
N TYR A 351 23.83 -5.87 52.86
CA TYR A 351 23.59 -7.30 53.02
C TYR A 351 22.46 -7.66 54.01
N HIS A 352 22.45 -7.05 55.20
CA HIS A 352 21.45 -7.36 56.25
C HIS A 352 20.26 -6.39 56.28
N SER A 353 20.35 -5.25 55.58
CA SER A 353 19.29 -4.24 55.51
C SER A 353 18.43 -4.36 54.25
N ILE A 354 18.88 -5.11 53.22
CA ILE A 354 18.18 -5.30 51.95
C ILE A 354 17.91 -6.79 51.71
N PRO A 355 16.70 -7.19 51.26
CA PRO A 355 16.40 -8.57 50.88
C PRO A 355 17.39 -9.14 49.86
N GLN A 356 17.94 -10.34 50.14
CA GLN A 356 18.93 -10.98 49.28
C GLN A 356 18.30 -12.03 48.36
N CYS A 357 17.18 -12.64 48.76
CA CYS A 357 16.59 -13.77 48.04
C CYS A 357 15.52 -13.39 47.00
N ASN A 358 14.81 -12.28 47.19
CA ASN A 358 13.72 -11.86 46.30
C ASN A 358 14.10 -10.60 45.53
N GLU A 359 14.33 -10.77 44.23
CA GLU A 359 14.77 -9.71 43.32
C GLU A 359 13.80 -8.54 43.21
N ALA A 360 12.48 -8.79 43.26
CA ALA A 360 11.49 -7.72 43.18
C ALA A 360 11.54 -6.82 44.43
N THR A 361 11.65 -7.40 45.63
CA THR A 361 11.80 -6.63 46.87
C THR A 361 13.17 -5.98 46.99
N LYS A 362 14.22 -6.64 46.49
CA LYS A 362 15.57 -6.08 46.40
C LYS A 362 15.58 -4.82 45.52
N ALA A 363 14.93 -4.86 44.36
CA ALA A 363 14.79 -3.70 43.48
C ALA A 363 14.06 -2.52 44.16
N LEU A 364 13.00 -2.79 44.93
CA LEU A 364 12.32 -1.74 45.71
C LEU A 364 13.24 -1.13 46.78
N ALA A 365 14.04 -1.93 47.46
CA ALA A 365 15.01 -1.45 48.44
C ALA A 365 16.12 -0.62 47.79
N VAL A 366 16.69 -1.10 46.66
CA VAL A 366 17.68 -0.35 45.88
C VAL A 366 17.13 0.99 45.42
N SER A 367 15.86 1.06 44.99
CA SER A 367 15.24 2.34 44.61
C SER A 367 15.10 3.33 45.77
N SER A 368 15.12 2.86 47.02
CA SER A 368 14.99 3.68 48.24
C SER A 368 16.34 4.10 48.84
N ILE A 369 17.46 3.78 48.18
CA ILE A 369 18.81 3.95 48.75
C ILE A 369 19.14 5.41 49.14
N ALA A 370 18.60 6.38 48.39
CA ALA A 370 18.75 7.81 48.69
C ALA A 370 18.19 8.16 50.08
N LEU A 371 17.01 7.64 50.40
CA LEU A 371 16.34 7.85 51.68
C LEU A 371 17.01 7.07 52.81
N PHE A 372 17.51 5.86 52.53
CA PHE A 372 18.30 5.11 53.50
C PHE A 372 19.56 5.88 53.90
N ALA A 373 20.28 6.41 52.91
CA ALA A 373 21.45 7.24 53.15
C ALA A 373 21.10 8.54 53.90
N ALA A 374 19.98 9.18 53.57
CA ALA A 374 19.48 10.36 54.27
C ALA A 374 19.11 10.10 55.74
N CYS A 375 18.67 8.87 56.08
CA CYS A 375 18.43 8.49 57.47
C CYS A 375 19.71 8.17 58.26
N THR A 376 20.85 7.95 57.61
CA THR A 376 22.11 7.64 58.29
C THR A 376 22.89 8.90 58.64
N SER A 377 23.43 8.97 59.86
CA SER A 377 24.18 10.15 60.33
C SER A 377 25.65 10.11 59.95
N HIS A 378 26.21 8.93 59.67
CA HIS A 378 27.60 8.74 59.30
C HIS A 378 27.73 7.68 58.21
N PHE A 379 28.75 7.81 57.36
CA PHE A 379 29.10 6.83 56.35
C PHE A 379 30.51 6.32 56.60
N VAL A 380 30.70 5.00 56.57
CA VAL A 380 32.02 4.38 56.74
C VAL A 380 32.24 3.36 55.63
N ALA A 381 33.19 3.65 54.75
CA ALA A 381 33.71 2.68 53.79
C ALA A 381 34.72 1.76 54.49
N CYS A 382 34.39 0.49 54.66
CA CYS A 382 35.27 -0.53 55.24
C CYS A 382 35.93 -1.34 54.12
N VAL A 383 37.22 -1.09 53.89
CA VAL A 383 37.96 -1.59 52.72
C VAL A 383 39.36 -2.07 53.13
N PRO A 384 39.47 -3.13 53.95
CA PRO A 384 40.77 -3.73 54.24
C PRO A 384 41.38 -4.37 52.98
N GLU A 385 42.71 -4.41 52.92
CA GLU A 385 43.42 -5.14 51.86
C GLU A 385 43.18 -6.65 52.00
N THR A 386 42.32 -7.19 51.14
CA THR A 386 41.90 -8.59 51.21
C THR A 386 41.87 -9.19 49.80
N PRO A 387 42.40 -10.39 49.55
CA PRO A 387 42.26 -11.04 48.26
C PRO A 387 40.80 -11.45 48.01
N HIS A 388 40.27 -11.16 46.81
CA HIS A 388 38.98 -11.70 46.38
C HIS A 388 39.10 -13.22 46.19
N VAL A 389 38.21 -13.99 46.82
CA VAL A 389 38.31 -15.46 46.89
C VAL A 389 38.30 -16.11 45.51
N ASP A 390 37.39 -15.68 44.62
CA ASP A 390 37.28 -16.29 43.28
C ASP A 390 38.30 -15.79 42.25
N THR A 391 38.64 -14.48 42.26
CA THR A 391 39.46 -13.86 41.22
C THR A 391 40.92 -13.70 41.61
N THR A 392 41.24 -13.85 42.91
CA THR A 392 42.55 -13.58 43.53
C THR A 392 43.04 -12.13 43.40
N LEU A 393 42.23 -11.25 42.81
CA LEU A 393 42.54 -9.83 42.71
C LEU A 393 42.51 -9.22 44.12
N LEU A 394 43.48 -8.34 44.40
CA LEU A 394 43.54 -7.64 45.68
C LEU A 394 42.41 -6.62 45.75
N CYS A 395 41.49 -6.82 46.70
CA CYS A 395 40.48 -5.84 47.06
C CYS A 395 41.09 -4.80 48.02
N ASN A 396 41.10 -3.54 47.59
CA ASN A 396 41.60 -2.36 48.31
C ASN A 396 40.75 -1.11 47.99
N GLN A 397 41.18 0.07 48.46
CA GLN A 397 40.50 1.34 48.24
C GLN A 397 40.25 1.67 46.76
N ASP A 398 41.24 1.47 45.88
CA ASP A 398 41.08 1.73 44.46
C ASP A 398 40.05 0.80 43.81
N THR A 399 40.07 -0.48 44.17
CA THR A 399 39.05 -1.43 43.67
C THR A 399 37.66 -1.10 44.19
N TYR A 400 37.51 -0.71 45.46
CA TYR A 400 36.23 -0.28 46.04
C TYR A 400 35.69 0.94 45.30
N LEU A 401 36.54 1.95 45.09
CA LEU A 401 36.19 3.12 44.31
C LEU A 401 35.95 2.78 42.85
N SER A 402 36.34 1.61 42.32
CA SER A 402 36.02 1.19 40.95
C SER A 402 34.70 0.44 40.81
N ARG A 403 33.99 0.11 41.90
CA ARG A 403 32.72 -0.63 41.85
C ARG A 403 31.51 0.29 41.72
N GLY A 404 30.63 -0.02 40.77
CA GLY A 404 29.45 0.81 40.48
C GLY A 404 28.47 0.91 41.66
N TRP A 405 28.21 -0.19 42.36
CA TRP A 405 27.34 -0.22 43.55
C TRP A 405 27.88 0.63 44.70
N CYS A 406 29.18 0.50 45.02
CA CYS A 406 29.82 1.30 46.05
C CYS A 406 29.83 2.81 45.69
N ARG A 407 30.00 3.15 44.41
CA ARG A 407 29.89 4.52 43.90
C ARG A 407 28.48 5.10 44.11
N LEU A 408 27.44 4.29 43.86
CA LEU A 408 26.04 4.69 44.05
C LEU A 408 25.74 5.02 45.52
N GLU A 409 26.18 4.18 46.45
CA GLU A 409 26.01 4.39 47.90
C GLU A 409 26.68 5.69 48.36
N GLN A 410 27.90 5.95 47.89
CA GLN A 410 28.62 7.17 48.20
C GLN A 410 27.89 8.40 47.65
N TRP A 411 27.41 8.35 46.40
CA TRP A 411 26.64 9.46 45.84
C TRP A 411 25.35 9.70 46.63
N ALA A 412 24.57 8.65 46.92
CA ALA A 412 23.36 8.75 47.71
C ALA A 412 23.61 9.44 49.08
N PHE A 413 24.67 9.04 49.79
CA PHE A 413 25.03 9.66 51.06
C PHE A 413 25.50 11.11 50.91
N MET A 414 26.41 11.39 49.98
CA MET A 414 26.94 12.75 49.76
C MET A 414 25.85 13.75 49.39
N LEU A 415 24.84 13.30 48.62
CA LEU A 415 23.72 14.13 48.25
C LEU A 415 22.89 14.54 49.48
N ALA A 416 22.65 13.62 50.40
CA ALA A 416 21.81 13.85 51.57
C ALA A 416 22.57 14.55 52.72
N ASN A 417 23.81 14.14 52.99
CA ASN A 417 24.54 14.48 54.20
C ASN A 417 25.86 15.25 53.94
N GLY A 418 26.25 15.44 52.68
CA GLY A 418 27.57 15.97 52.34
C GLY A 418 28.71 15.00 52.64
N THR A 419 29.95 15.51 52.71
CA THR A 419 31.16 14.69 52.88
C THR A 419 31.74 14.74 54.31
N ASP A 420 31.25 15.62 55.16
CA ASP A 420 31.84 15.88 56.50
C ASP A 420 31.72 14.69 57.46
N ALA A 421 30.68 13.88 57.28
CA ALA A 421 30.39 12.68 58.07
C ALA A 421 30.77 11.37 57.34
N MET A 422 31.60 11.47 56.31
CA MET A 422 32.13 10.32 55.59
C MET A 422 33.53 9.94 56.08
N PHE A 423 33.71 8.66 56.32
CA PHE A 423 34.95 8.07 56.79
C PHE A 423 35.32 6.87 55.94
N PHE A 424 36.59 6.54 55.96
CA PHE A 424 37.10 5.31 55.40
C PHE A 424 38.00 4.60 56.42
N CYS A 425 38.03 3.28 56.31
CA CYS A 425 38.86 2.39 57.11
C CYS A 425 39.48 1.36 56.17
N GLY A 426 40.80 1.40 55.98
CA GLY A 426 41.52 0.52 55.06
C GLY A 426 43.02 0.40 55.38
N ALA A 427 43.79 -0.22 54.48
CA ALA A 427 45.24 -0.39 54.69
C ALA A 427 46.00 0.95 54.67
N ASP A 428 45.59 1.88 53.80
CA ASP A 428 46.17 3.23 53.69
C ASP A 428 46.00 4.05 54.97
N SER A 429 44.97 3.74 55.76
CA SER A 429 44.75 4.36 57.06
C SER A 429 45.45 3.64 58.22
N GLY A 430 46.29 2.64 57.92
CA GLY A 430 46.91 1.76 58.90
C GLY A 430 45.89 0.92 59.69
N GLY A 431 44.72 0.67 59.09
CA GLY A 431 43.55 0.06 59.75
C GLY A 431 42.78 1.00 60.68
N GLY A 432 43.12 2.29 60.71
CA GLY A 432 42.44 3.32 61.51
C GLY A 432 41.26 3.97 60.76
N LEU A 433 40.39 4.64 61.51
CA LEU A 433 39.34 5.48 60.94
C LEU A 433 39.93 6.81 60.45
N GLN A 434 39.68 7.18 59.20
CA GLN A 434 40.15 8.44 58.62
C GLN A 434 39.02 9.18 57.90
N ARG A 435 39.14 10.51 57.87
CA ARG A 435 38.24 11.38 57.09
C ARG A 435 38.72 11.47 55.65
N ILE A 436 37.81 11.80 54.74
CA ILE A 436 38.15 12.07 53.34
C ILE A 436 38.93 13.39 53.26
N GLU A 437 40.20 13.31 52.87
CA GLU A 437 41.06 14.50 52.71
C GLU A 437 40.84 15.18 51.35
N ASP A 438 40.95 14.45 50.23
CA ASP A 438 40.70 14.95 48.89
C ASP A 438 39.23 14.78 48.50
N VAL A 439 38.40 15.68 49.02
CA VAL A 439 36.96 15.72 48.77
C VAL A 439 36.62 15.82 47.27
N SER A 440 37.41 16.58 46.50
CA SER A 440 37.11 16.81 45.08
C SER A 440 37.34 15.54 44.24
N SER A 441 38.48 14.87 44.40
CA SER A 441 38.75 13.61 43.72
C SER A 441 37.80 12.50 44.17
N TRP A 442 37.45 12.47 45.46
CA TRP A 442 36.51 11.51 46.00
C TRP A 442 35.11 11.63 45.37
N ILE A 443 34.60 12.85 45.29
CA ILE A 443 33.32 13.15 44.63
C ILE A 443 33.38 12.73 43.16
N GLU A 444 34.43 13.12 42.42
CA GLU A 444 34.59 12.77 41.01
C GLU A 444 34.54 11.25 40.78
N LYS A 445 35.24 10.46 41.61
CA LYS A 445 35.19 8.99 41.52
C LYS A 445 33.81 8.45 41.90
N SER A 446 33.18 8.99 42.94
CA SER A 446 31.90 8.49 43.46
C SER A 446 30.72 8.71 42.51
N ILE A 447 30.63 9.85 41.82
CA ILE A 447 29.49 10.13 40.92
C ILE A 447 29.53 9.34 39.60
N MET A 448 30.67 8.75 39.27
CA MET A 448 30.91 8.03 38.02
C MET A 448 30.43 6.57 38.09
N VAL A 449 29.17 6.36 38.49
CA VAL A 449 28.57 5.04 38.76
C VAL A 449 28.66 4.09 37.56
N PHE A 450 28.33 4.58 36.37
CA PHE A 450 28.33 3.77 35.13
C PHE A 450 29.73 3.50 34.55
N CYS A 451 30.75 4.21 35.03
CA CYS A 451 32.16 3.92 34.75
C CYS A 451 32.71 2.81 35.67
N GLY A 452 31.94 2.38 36.68
CA GLY A 452 32.33 1.35 37.61
C GLY A 452 32.12 -0.07 37.08
N ALA A 453 32.84 -1.03 37.67
CA ALA A 453 32.67 -2.45 37.46
C ALA A 453 31.39 -2.95 38.17
N PHE A 454 30.64 -3.80 37.47
CA PHE A 454 29.47 -4.50 37.98
C PHE A 454 29.69 -6.02 37.85
N THR A 455 29.22 -6.78 38.82
CA THR A 455 29.24 -8.25 38.73
C THR A 455 28.38 -8.74 37.57
N ASN A 456 27.25 -8.06 37.32
CA ASN A 456 26.39 -8.28 36.18
C ASN A 456 26.18 -6.95 35.43
N ASP A 457 26.61 -6.88 34.17
CA ASP A 457 26.45 -5.66 33.35
C ASP A 457 24.97 -5.27 33.15
N GLY A 458 24.04 -6.23 33.24
CA GLY A 458 22.60 -5.97 33.18
C GLY A 458 22.10 -5.07 34.32
N ASP A 459 22.80 -5.02 35.45
CA ASP A 459 22.43 -4.20 36.62
C ASP A 459 22.47 -2.70 36.31
N LYS A 460 23.28 -2.28 35.32
CA LYS A 460 23.33 -0.89 34.86
C LYS A 460 21.95 -0.39 34.46
N ALA A 461 21.13 -1.22 33.82
CA ALA A 461 19.79 -0.82 33.41
C ALA A 461 18.87 -0.53 34.62
N LEU A 462 19.04 -1.25 35.73
CA LEU A 462 18.29 -1.04 36.97
C LEU A 462 18.63 0.29 37.63
N LEU A 463 19.89 0.75 37.48
CA LEU A 463 20.38 1.97 38.11
C LEU A 463 20.07 3.25 37.34
N VAL A 464 19.61 3.16 36.07
CA VAL A 464 19.27 4.35 35.28
C VAL A 464 18.26 5.23 36.02
N GLY A 465 17.18 4.63 36.53
CA GLY A 465 16.15 5.37 37.27
C GLY A 465 16.68 5.95 38.58
N VAL A 466 17.48 5.18 39.33
CA VAL A 466 18.01 5.60 40.64
C VAL A 466 18.98 6.78 40.48
N VAL A 467 19.94 6.68 39.56
CA VAL A 467 20.93 7.73 39.30
C VAL A 467 20.27 8.98 38.71
N LEU A 468 19.28 8.81 37.83
CA LEU A 468 18.48 9.92 37.31
C LEU A 468 17.72 10.64 38.44
N GLY A 469 17.16 9.88 39.39
CA GLY A 469 16.48 10.42 40.57
C GLY A 469 17.43 11.18 41.51
N LEU A 470 18.60 10.62 41.83
CA LEU A 470 19.65 11.30 42.61
C LEU A 470 20.10 12.62 41.95
N TYR A 471 20.26 12.62 40.63
CA TYR A 471 20.55 13.84 39.89
C TYR A 471 19.41 14.86 39.96
N GLY A 472 18.16 14.42 39.86
CA GLY A 472 16.98 15.27 40.01
C GLY A 472 16.91 15.94 41.39
N LEU A 473 17.17 15.21 42.46
CA LEU A 473 17.27 15.75 43.82
C LEU A 473 18.40 16.80 43.92
N ALA A 474 19.58 16.52 43.35
CA ALA A 474 20.69 17.48 43.31
C ALA A 474 20.33 18.76 42.53
N TYR A 475 19.62 18.62 41.41
CA TYR A 475 19.16 19.74 40.59
C TYR A 475 18.14 20.61 41.32
N VAL A 476 17.16 20.01 42.00
CA VAL A 476 16.19 20.74 42.82
C VAL A 476 16.88 21.47 43.98
N SER A 477 17.81 20.81 44.67
CA SER A 477 18.62 21.42 45.73
C SER A 477 19.34 22.68 45.22
N LYS A 478 19.91 22.59 44.01
CA LYS A 478 20.57 23.74 43.38
C LYS A 478 19.60 24.87 43.04
N LEU A 479 18.43 24.55 42.49
CA LEU A 479 17.41 25.55 42.13
C LEU A 479 16.80 26.25 43.37
N GLN A 480 16.64 25.54 44.49
CA GLN A 480 16.25 26.13 45.77
C GLN A 480 17.35 27.07 46.30
N ARG A 481 18.61 26.61 46.31
CA ARG A 481 19.78 27.37 46.80
C ARG A 481 20.18 28.55 45.91
N ALA A 482 19.83 28.59 44.63
CA ALA A 482 20.09 29.74 43.75
C ALA A 482 19.44 31.06 44.24
N LYS A 483 18.51 30.98 45.20
CA LYS A 483 17.90 32.14 45.88
C LYS A 483 18.63 32.60 47.16
N SER A 484 19.60 31.83 47.67
CA SER A 484 20.38 32.13 48.88
C SER A 484 21.90 32.04 48.59
N ALA A 485 22.64 33.13 48.80
CA ALA A 485 23.99 33.27 48.26
C ALA A 485 25.08 32.51 49.05
N LYS A 486 26.03 31.94 48.28
CA LYS A 486 27.47 31.71 48.56
C LYS A 486 27.85 30.75 49.71
N SER A 487 27.70 29.44 49.48
CA SER A 487 28.77 28.42 49.63
C SER A 487 28.15 27.02 49.49
N ALA A 488 28.92 26.07 48.93
CA ALA A 488 28.55 24.75 48.41
C ALA A 488 27.91 24.79 46.99
N ASP A 489 28.28 23.94 46.04
CA ASP A 489 28.47 22.50 46.16
C ASP A 489 29.57 22.00 45.22
N VAL A 490 30.70 21.54 45.79
CA VAL A 490 31.73 20.81 45.02
C VAL A 490 31.10 19.61 44.29
N LEU A 491 30.08 18.99 44.87
CA LEU A 491 29.28 17.94 44.24
C LEU A 491 28.59 18.43 42.96
N TRP A 492 27.88 19.56 43.01
CA TRP A 492 27.19 20.12 41.84
C TRP A 492 28.17 20.47 40.73
N ASP A 493 29.30 21.09 41.07
CA ASP A 493 30.32 21.48 40.09
C ASP A 493 30.92 20.24 39.41
N GLN A 494 31.16 19.16 40.17
CA GLN A 494 31.63 17.89 39.61
C GLN A 494 30.56 17.20 38.74
N LEU A 495 29.29 17.21 39.16
CA LEU A 495 28.18 16.69 38.36
C LEU A 495 28.08 17.39 37.00
N GLN A 496 28.20 18.73 36.98
CA GLN A 496 28.17 19.50 35.73
C GLN A 496 29.41 19.26 34.88
N LYS A 497 30.60 19.27 35.48
CA LYS A 497 31.88 19.04 34.79
C LYS A 497 31.92 17.68 34.10
N HIS A 498 31.33 16.66 34.71
CA HIS A 498 31.41 15.27 34.25
C HIS A 498 30.09 14.70 33.70
N LYS A 499 29.09 15.55 33.43
CA LYS A 499 27.73 15.15 33.01
C LYS A 499 27.70 14.09 31.92
N ALA A 500 28.46 14.26 30.83
CA ALA A 500 28.49 13.30 29.72
C ALA A 500 29.07 11.92 30.08
N ALA A 501 30.00 11.85 31.06
CA ALA A 501 30.58 10.59 31.52
C ALA A 501 29.66 9.89 32.54
N ILE A 502 28.95 10.67 33.36
CA ILE A 502 27.98 10.16 34.34
C ILE A 502 26.76 9.56 33.62
N PHE A 503 26.32 10.21 32.54
CA PHE A 503 25.11 9.86 31.79
C PHE A 503 25.45 9.42 30.34
N PRO A 504 25.94 8.19 30.13
CA PRO A 504 26.21 7.69 28.79
C PRO A 504 24.94 7.66 27.94
N VAL A 505 25.01 8.22 26.73
CA VAL A 505 23.87 8.37 25.80
C VAL A 505 23.17 7.05 25.51
N GLN A 506 23.91 5.93 25.51
CA GLN A 506 23.37 4.59 25.26
C GLN A 506 22.37 4.12 26.33
N LEU A 507 22.49 4.63 27.57
CA LEU A 507 21.62 4.27 28.68
C LEU A 507 20.58 5.36 28.97
N PHE A 508 20.97 6.63 28.83
CA PHE A 508 20.16 7.76 29.25
C PHE A 508 19.41 8.46 28.12
N GLY A 509 19.85 8.36 26.86
CA GLY A 509 19.26 9.12 25.75
C GLY A 509 19.09 10.60 26.12
N ASP A 510 17.87 11.12 25.95
CA ASP A 510 17.51 12.51 26.26
C ASP A 510 16.90 12.69 27.67
N LEU A 511 16.90 11.64 28.51
CA LEU A 511 16.23 11.64 29.82
C LEU A 511 16.75 12.73 30.77
N VAL A 512 18.04 13.04 30.72
CA VAL A 512 18.67 14.04 31.60
C VAL A 512 18.22 15.45 31.24
N GLU A 513 18.19 15.79 29.95
CA GLU A 513 17.73 17.10 29.45
C GLU A 513 16.22 17.28 29.69
N LEU A 514 15.46 16.20 29.50
CA LEU A 514 14.04 16.17 29.82
C LEU A 514 13.80 16.40 31.31
N LEU A 515 14.56 15.74 32.19
CA LEU A 515 14.47 15.93 33.64
C LEU A 515 14.76 17.37 34.07
N GLU A 516 15.82 17.98 33.53
CA GLU A 516 16.16 19.38 33.85
C GLU A 516 15.05 20.33 33.43
N THR A 517 14.50 20.14 32.22
CA THR A 517 13.39 20.95 31.70
C THR A 517 12.15 20.81 32.58
N GLU A 518 11.75 19.58 32.90
CA GLU A 518 10.56 19.30 33.72
C GLU A 518 10.68 19.87 35.14
N LEU A 519 11.85 19.74 35.77
CA LEU A 519 12.08 20.26 37.12
C LEU A 519 12.19 21.78 37.14
N ALA A 520 12.83 22.40 36.15
CA ALA A 520 12.91 23.86 36.05
C ALA A 520 11.51 24.48 35.88
N ASP A 521 10.70 23.91 34.98
CA ASP A 521 9.31 24.35 34.74
C ASP A 521 8.43 24.14 35.97
N ALA A 522 8.56 23.00 36.64
CA ALA A 522 7.82 22.68 37.86
C ALA A 522 8.16 23.65 39.01
N MET A 523 9.44 23.90 39.24
CA MET A 523 9.90 24.79 40.31
C MET A 523 9.59 26.26 40.04
N ALA A 524 9.47 26.68 38.77
CA ALA A 524 9.02 28.02 38.43
C ALA A 524 7.55 28.28 38.81
N GLN A 525 6.74 27.22 38.98
CA GLN A 525 5.30 27.32 39.25
C GLN A 525 4.87 26.82 40.63
N ALA A 526 5.78 26.21 41.39
CA ALA A 526 5.52 25.82 42.76
C ALA A 526 5.21 27.05 43.62
N SER A 527 4.17 26.96 44.44
CA SER A 527 3.79 28.00 45.41
C SER A 527 4.80 28.14 46.54
N THR A 528 5.53 27.05 46.83
CA THR A 528 6.55 26.92 47.86
C THR A 528 7.93 26.94 47.20
N THR A 529 8.79 27.86 47.64
CA THR A 529 10.14 28.03 47.05
C THR A 529 11.23 27.26 47.78
N GLU A 530 10.92 26.70 48.95
CA GLU A 530 11.87 26.06 49.85
C GLU A 530 11.12 24.94 50.60
N PHE A 531 11.63 23.71 50.52
CA PHE A 531 11.12 22.52 51.18
C PHE A 531 12.27 21.53 51.37
N ASP A 532 12.18 20.67 52.40
CA ASP A 532 13.17 19.60 52.62
C ASP A 532 13.18 18.67 51.40
N LEU A 533 14.38 18.36 50.88
CA LEU A 533 14.56 17.51 49.70
C LEU A 533 13.93 16.12 49.84
N PHE A 534 13.72 15.67 51.08
CA PHE A 534 13.08 14.39 51.37
C PHE A 534 11.68 14.58 52.00
N ASP A 535 11.16 15.81 52.06
CA ASP A 535 9.75 16.05 52.34
C ASP A 535 8.90 15.73 51.11
N ARG A 536 8.17 14.63 51.24
CA ARG A 536 7.25 14.11 50.24
C ARG A 536 6.23 15.17 49.79
N GLN A 537 5.73 16.01 50.69
CA GLN A 537 4.65 16.93 50.37
C GLN A 537 5.13 18.08 49.46
N GLY A 538 6.28 18.67 49.76
CA GLY A 538 6.90 19.68 48.89
C GLY A 538 7.26 19.15 47.50
N PHE A 539 7.81 17.93 47.42
CA PHE A 539 8.16 17.33 46.12
C PHE A 539 6.94 16.90 45.28
N GLU A 540 5.88 16.39 45.92
CA GLU A 540 4.62 16.07 45.22
C GLU A 540 3.97 17.33 44.59
N GLU A 541 4.03 18.48 45.27
CA GLU A 541 3.54 19.75 44.73
C GLU A 541 4.27 20.15 43.43
N VAL A 542 5.59 20.00 43.42
CA VAL A 542 6.45 20.26 42.24
C VAL A 542 6.05 19.33 41.09
N LEU A 543 5.93 18.03 41.33
CA LEU A 543 5.53 17.06 40.30
C LEU A 543 4.12 17.32 39.75
N GLN A 544 3.17 17.72 40.61
CA GLN A 544 1.82 18.09 40.19
C GLN A 544 1.81 19.37 39.33
N ALA A 545 2.68 20.35 39.62
CA ALA A 545 2.80 21.56 38.83
C ALA A 545 3.27 21.26 37.38
N SER A 546 4.28 20.41 37.21
CA SER A 546 4.71 19.95 35.88
C SER A 546 3.60 19.18 35.13
N ASP A 547 2.77 18.39 35.83
CA ASP A 547 1.64 17.69 35.17
C ASP A 547 0.59 18.63 34.59
N ARG A 548 0.27 19.72 35.31
CA ARG A 548 -0.64 20.74 34.82
C ARG A 548 -0.10 21.43 33.57
N LEU A 549 1.19 21.77 33.55
CA LEU A 549 1.84 22.38 32.40
C LEU A 549 1.80 21.48 31.16
N TYR A 550 2.09 20.21 31.37
CA TYR A 550 2.09 19.25 30.27
C TYR A 550 0.71 19.11 29.65
N LYS A 551 -0.32 18.95 30.48
CA LYS A 551 -1.71 18.85 30.01
C LYS A 551 -2.12 20.10 29.22
N GLN A 552 -1.78 21.29 29.70
CA GLN A 552 -2.01 22.54 28.98
C GLN A 552 -1.28 22.60 27.62
N ALA A 553 -0.01 22.18 27.59
CA ALA A 553 0.78 22.13 26.36
C ALA A 553 0.18 21.12 25.35
N MET A 554 -0.24 19.94 25.81
CA MET A 554 -0.85 18.91 24.97
C MET A 554 -2.23 19.30 24.46
N GLU A 555 -3.06 19.96 25.28
CA GLU A 555 -4.33 20.54 24.84
C GLU A 555 -4.10 21.61 23.76
N SER A 556 -3.07 22.43 23.89
CA SER A 556 -2.72 23.44 22.87
C SER A 556 -2.26 22.81 21.55
N LEU A 557 -1.51 21.70 21.62
CA LEU A 557 -1.07 20.93 20.45
C LEU A 557 -2.22 20.16 19.80
N GLY A 558 -3.12 19.59 20.60
CA GLY A 558 -4.35 18.95 20.14
C GLY A 558 -5.28 19.93 19.43
N ASN A 559 -5.45 21.14 19.97
CA ASN A 559 -6.21 22.21 19.33
C ASN A 559 -5.55 22.74 18.04
N ARG A 560 -4.21 22.73 17.95
CA ARG A 560 -3.47 23.04 16.71
C ARG A 560 -3.50 21.91 15.67
N ALA A 561 -3.64 20.65 16.09
CA ALA A 561 -3.80 19.52 15.19
C ALA A 561 -5.26 19.34 14.70
N GLY A 562 -6.23 19.80 15.50
CA GLY A 562 -7.67 19.80 15.19
C GLY A 562 -8.14 20.95 14.29
N SER A 563 -7.27 21.90 13.95
CA SER A 563 -7.61 23.05 13.09
C SER A 563 -7.47 22.81 11.58
N TYR A 564 -7.14 21.58 11.16
CA TYR A 564 -7.31 21.19 9.75
C TYR A 564 -8.73 20.66 9.55
N PRO A 565 -9.60 21.43 8.88
CA PRO A 565 -11.00 21.05 8.68
C PRO A 565 -11.07 19.72 7.95
N ILE A 566 -11.87 18.81 8.51
CA ILE A 566 -12.31 17.58 7.85
C ILE A 566 -13.28 18.02 6.74
N PRO A 567 -13.08 17.63 5.46
CA PRO A 567 -14.03 17.92 4.39
C PRO A 567 -15.34 17.15 4.54
#